data_AF-A0A9D8D5R2-F1
#
_entry.id   AF-A0A9D8D5R2-F1
#
_cell.length_a   1.000
_cell.length_b   1.000
_cell.length_c   1.000
_cell.angle_alpha   90.00
_cell.angle_beta   90.00
_cell.angle_gamma   90.00
#
_symmetry.space_group_name_H-M   'P 1'
#
loop_
_entity.id
_entity.type
_entity.pdbx_description
1 polymer ?
#
loop_
_entity_poly.entity_id
_entity_poly.type
_entity_poly.pdbx_seq_one_letter_code
_entity_poly.pdbx_strand_id
1 'polypeptide(L)' 'MAVYKAPLKDIQFVMNEVLDVSSLAKLPGYEDATPDTIHAILEEAAKLCENVLFPLNRSGDEEGCTYENGVVRTPKGFK' A
#
# COMPACT_ATOMS: atom_id res chain seq x y z
N MET A 1 10.71 19.27 -2.20
CA MET A 1 10.65 17.86 -1.77
C MET A 1 9.41 17.27 -2.40
N ALA A 2 9.50 16.13 -3.08
CA ALA A 2 8.28 15.45 -3.53
C ALA A 2 7.51 14.95 -2.30
N VAL A 3 6.19 14.84 -2.41
CA VAL A 3 5.30 14.29 -1.36
C VAL A 3 4.37 13.29 -2.04
N TYR A 4 4.22 12.10 -1.47
CA TYR A 4 3.16 11.16 -1.85
C TYR A 4 1.98 11.31 -0.90
N LYS A 5 0.78 11.37 -1.46
CA LYS A 5 -0.48 11.34 -0.71
C LYS A 5 -1.36 10.27 -1.32
N ALA A 6 -1.77 9.29 -0.51
CA ALA A 6 -2.64 8.22 -0.99
C ALA A 6 -4.03 8.79 -1.36
N PRO A 7 -4.59 8.44 -2.53
CA PRO A 7 -5.88 8.97 -2.99
C PRO A 7 -7.06 8.21 -2.36
N LEU A 8 -7.13 8.19 -1.02
CA LEU A 8 -8.12 7.41 -0.27
C LEU A 8 -9.58 7.71 -0.67
N LYS A 9 -9.87 8.97 -0.96
CA LYS A 9 -11.22 9.40 -1.38
C LYS A 9 -11.66 8.71 -2.68
N ASP A 10 -10.76 8.66 -3.67
CA ASP A 10 -11.07 8.07 -4.97
C ASP A 10 -11.15 6.55 -4.87
N ILE A 11 -10.27 5.93 -4.06
CA ILE A 11 -10.33 4.49 -3.77
C ILE A 11 -11.67 4.15 -3.11
N GLN A 12 -12.08 4.90 -2.09
CA GLN A 12 -13.36 4.69 -1.41
C GLN A 12 -14.56 4.87 -2.35
N PHE A 13 -14.50 5.85 -3.25
CA PHE A 13 -15.55 6.02 -4.27
C PHE A 13 -15.67 4.78 -5.15
N VAL A 14 -14.55 4.30 -5.71
CA VAL A 14 -14.57 3.10 -6.56
C VAL A 14 -15.08 1.88 -5.79
N MET A 15 -14.60 1.67 -4.57
CA MET A 15 -14.99 0.49 -3.78
C MET A 15 -16.47 0.51 -3.38
N ASN A 16 -17.00 1.65 -2.97
CA ASN A 16 -18.37 1.74 -2.45
C ASN A 16 -19.40 2.02 -3.55
N GLU A 17 -19.15 3.02 -4.39
CA GLU A 17 -20.14 3.53 -5.36
C GLU A 17 -20.12 2.77 -6.68
N VAL A 18 -18.99 2.15 -7.04
CA VAL A 18 -18.83 1.44 -8.31
C VAL A 18 -18.90 -0.08 -8.12
N LEU A 19 -18.31 -0.61 -7.06
CA LEU A 19 -18.10 -2.06 -6.90
C LEU A 19 -18.97 -2.74 -5.83
N ASP A 20 -19.70 -1.99 -5.00
CA ASP A 20 -20.41 -2.52 -3.82
C ASP A 20 -19.54 -3.49 -2.98
N VAL A 21 -18.42 -2.98 -2.47
CA VAL A 21 -17.48 -3.78 -1.68
C VAL A 21 -18.12 -4.42 -0.44
N SER A 22 -19.21 -3.85 0.07
CA SER A 22 -19.96 -4.40 1.21
C SER A 22 -20.51 -5.80 0.94
N SER A 23 -20.72 -6.15 -0.33
CA SER A 23 -21.17 -7.47 -0.75
C SER A 23 -20.14 -8.58 -0.47
N LEU A 24 -18.85 -8.25 -0.32
CA LEU A 24 -17.80 -9.23 -0.04
C LEU A 24 -18.05 -9.99 1.25
N ALA A 25 -18.54 -9.31 2.29
CA ALA A 25 -18.83 -9.93 3.58
C ALA A 25 -19.92 -11.02 3.53
N LYS A 26 -20.65 -11.12 2.40
CA LYS A 26 -21.66 -12.17 2.18
C LYS A 26 -21.06 -13.45 1.58
N LEU A 27 -19.80 -13.42 1.13
CA LEU A 27 -19.13 -14.57 0.55
C LEU A 27 -18.55 -15.46 1.66
N PRO A 28 -18.68 -16.80 1.56
CA PRO A 28 -18.07 -17.71 2.52
C PRO A 28 -16.55 -17.48 2.64
N GLY A 29 -16.06 -17.23 3.84
CA GLY A 29 -14.65 -16.95 4.14
C GLY A 29 -14.22 -15.48 4.02
N TYR A 30 -15.16 -14.56 3.77
CA TYR A 30 -14.92 -13.11 3.68
C TYR A 30 -15.73 -12.32 4.70
N GLU A 31 -16.30 -12.96 5.71
CA GLU A 31 -17.22 -12.37 6.69
C GLU A 31 -16.61 -11.16 7.41
N ASP A 32 -15.29 -11.14 7.59
CA ASP A 32 -14.53 -10.04 8.22
C ASP A 32 -14.23 -8.87 7.27
N ALA A 33 -14.49 -9.01 5.95
CA ALA A 33 -14.33 -7.95 4.94
C ALA A 33 -15.46 -6.92 5.02
N THR A 34 -15.73 -6.43 6.23
CA THR A 34 -16.71 -5.39 6.51
C THR A 34 -16.21 -4.03 6.02
N PRO A 35 -17.11 -3.08 5.69
CA PRO A 35 -16.71 -1.74 5.26
C PRO A 35 -15.74 -1.05 6.23
N ASP A 36 -15.98 -1.17 7.53
CA ASP A 36 -15.13 -0.58 8.57
C ASP A 36 -13.72 -1.19 8.59
N THR A 37 -13.63 -2.51 8.46
CA THR A 37 -12.34 -3.22 8.41
C THR A 37 -11.55 -2.84 7.17
N ILE A 38 -12.22 -2.78 6.02
CA ILE A 38 -11.61 -2.36 4.75
C ILE A 38 -11.11 -0.91 4.85
N HIS A 39 -11.93 -0.02 5.39
CA HIS A 39 -11.56 1.38 5.59
C HIS A 39 -10.30 1.52 6.47
N ALA A 40 -10.26 0.83 7.62
CA ALA A 40 -9.11 0.85 8.51
C ALA A 40 -7.83 0.33 7.83
N ILE A 41 -7.93 -0.76 7.05
CA ILE A 41 -6.80 -1.30 6.28
C ILE A 41 -6.29 -0.27 5.27
N LEU A 42 -7.18 0.42 4.55
CA LEU A 42 -6.79 1.44 3.59
C LEU A 42 -6.07 2.62 4.25
N GLU A 43 -6.55 3.08 5.41
CA GLU A 43 -5.91 4.17 6.15
C GLU A 43 -4.50 3.80 6.64
N GLU A 44 -4.31 2.60 7.18
CA GLU A 44 -2.98 2.14 7.62
C GLU A 44 -2.05 1.88 6.44
N ALA A 45 -2.56 1.34 5.33
CA ALA A 45 -1.80 1.19 4.10
C ALA A 45 -1.35 2.55 3.54
N ALA A 46 -2.22 3.57 3.59
CA ALA A 46 -1.86 4.94 3.22
C ALA A 46 -0.72 5.47 4.09
N LYS A 47 -0.80 5.31 5.42
CA LYS A 47 0.28 5.72 6.34
C LYS A 47 1.59 5.01 6.04
N LEU A 48 1.56 3.71 5.75
CA LEU A 48 2.76 2.95 5.38
C LEU A 48 3.39 3.50 4.08
N CYS A 49 2.58 3.72 3.05
CA CYS A 49 3.05 4.26 1.77
C CYS A 49 3.63 5.66 1.94
N GLU A 50 2.98 6.53 2.70
CA GLU A 50 3.38 7.92 2.90
C GLU A 50 4.61 8.07 3.81
N ASN A 51 4.70 7.29 4.89
CA ASN A 51 5.71 7.49 5.94
C ASN A 51 6.90 6.53 5.88
N VAL A 52 6.78 5.40 5.16
CA VAL A 52 7.84 4.40 5.07
C VAL A 52 8.29 4.22 3.63
N LEU A 53 7.38 3.89 2.71
CA LEU A 53 7.76 3.53 1.35
C LEU A 53 8.21 4.75 0.53
N PHE A 54 7.45 5.84 0.59
CA PHE A 54 7.77 7.03 -0.18
C PHE A 54 9.11 7.69 0.20
N PRO A 55 9.48 7.81 1.50
CA PRO A 55 10.81 8.28 1.89
C PRO A 55 11.97 7.45 1.30
N LEU A 56 11.77 6.14 1.12
CA LEU A 56 12.77 5.24 0.54
C LEU A 56 12.85 5.33 -0.99
N ASN A 57 11.87 5.93 -1.65
CA ASN A 57 11.78 5.94 -3.11
C ASN A 57 13.01 6.56 -3.77
N ARG A 58 13.43 7.74 -3.28
CA ARG A 58 14.56 8.46 -3.86
C ARG A 58 15.90 7.79 -3.55
N SER A 59 16.16 7.45 -2.29
CA SER A 59 17.41 6.78 -1.93
C SER A 59 17.52 5.40 -2.56
N GLY A 60 16.40 4.69 -2.73
CA GLY A 60 16.35 3.41 -3.43
C GLY A 60 16.77 3.52 -4.90
N ASP A 61 16.29 4.55 -5.60
CA ASP A 61 16.68 4.86 -6.98
C ASP A 61 18.15 5.27 -7.11
N GLU A 62 18.63 6.13 -6.20
CA GLU A 62 20.02 6.61 -6.20
C GLU A 62 21.04 5.50 -5.84
N GLU A 63 20.71 4.60 -4.90
CA GLU A 63 21.58 3.51 -4.48
C GLU A 63 21.57 2.33 -5.46
N GLY A 64 20.40 1.97 -5.98
CA GLY A 64 20.21 0.81 -6.85
C GLY A 64 20.51 -0.55 -6.18
N CYS A 65 20.32 -1.63 -6.93
CA CYS A 65 20.76 -2.96 -6.50
C CYS A 65 22.22 -3.20 -6.89
N THR A 66 22.96 -3.91 -6.04
CA THR A 66 24.30 -4.39 -6.36
C THR A 66 24.32 -5.91 -6.43
N TYR A 67 25.15 -6.44 -7.32
CA TYR A 67 25.38 -7.87 -7.47
C TYR A 67 26.86 -8.18 -7.31
N GLU A 68 27.18 -9.04 -6.35
CA GLU A 68 28.56 -9.43 -6.07
C GLU A 68 28.60 -10.89 -5.63
N ASN A 69 29.46 -11.70 -6.27
CA ASN A 69 29.71 -13.10 -5.91
C ASN A 69 28.44 -13.97 -5.75
N GLY A 70 27.47 -13.82 -6.65
CA GLY A 70 26.21 -14.57 -6.59
C GLY A 70 25.15 -13.99 -5.66
N VAL A 71 25.43 -12.89 -4.96
CA VAL A 71 24.52 -12.27 -3.99
C VAL A 71 24.01 -10.93 -4.52
N VAL A 72 22.69 -10.75 -4.50
CA VAL A 72 22.04 -9.46 -4.75
C VAL A 72 21.83 -8.73 -3.43
N ARG A 73 22.23 -7.45 -3.37
CA ARG A 73 21.99 -6.56 -2.24
C ARG A 73 21.09 -5.41 -2.69
N THR A 74 19.99 -5.23 -1.97
CA THR A 74 19.02 -4.15 -2.16
C THR A 74 19.50 -2.86 -1.49
N PRO A 75 18.98 -1.69 -1.92
CA PRO A 75 19.18 -0.43 -1.21
C PRO A 75 18.82 -0.53 0.27
N LYS A 76 19.37 0.39 1.07
CA LYS A 76 19.03 0.51 2.49
C LYS A 76 17.54 0.76 2.66
N GLY A 77 16.94 0.10 3.66
CA GLY A 77 15.52 0.24 4.00
C GLY A 77 14.56 -0.66 3.21
N PHE A 78 15.02 -1.40 2.20
CA PHE A 78 14.19 -2.32 1.40
C PHE A 78 14.14 -3.78 1.93
N LYS A 79 14.60 -4.03 3.16
CA LYS A 79 14.58 -5.33 3.82
C LYS A 79 13.88 -5.26 5.17
#